data_AF-A0A4U3AGQ7-F1
#
_entry.id   AF-A0A4U3AGQ7-F1
#
_cell.length_a   1.000
_cell.length_b   1.000
_cell.length_c   1.000
_cell.angle_alpha   90.00
_cell.angle_beta   90.00
_cell.angle_gamma   90.00
#
_symmetry.space_group_name_H-M   'P 1'
#
loop_
_entity.id
_entity.type
_entity.pdbx_description
1 polymer ?
#
loop_
_entity_poly.entity_id
_entity_poly.type
_entity_poly.pdbx_seq_one_letter_code
_entity_poly.pdbx_strand_id
1 'polypeptide(L)'
;IKCEELVIHKSVLSSEIVHDISEFAELHGHGVSYFTEGFTMNGIASDNERVMQALSETLNLGEYPEKSKDLSEEIYCLCLYVDEIESQKFIEKYPILT
;
A
#
# COMPACT_ATOMS: atom_id res chain seq x y z
N ILE A 1 -14.96 -2.67 6.36
CA ILE A 1 -16.21 -1.86 6.35
C ILE A 1 -16.47 -1.39 7.77
N LYS A 2 -16.42 -0.08 8.00
CA LYS A 2 -16.63 0.56 9.30
C LYS A 2 -17.85 1.48 9.20
N CYS A 3 -18.73 1.46 10.21
CA CYS A 3 -19.85 2.39 10.36
C CYS A 3 -19.70 3.08 11.71
N GLU A 4 -19.48 4.39 11.72
CA GLU A 4 -19.02 5.13 12.92
C GLU A 4 -17.79 4.47 13.54
N GLU A 5 -17.84 4.02 14.80
CA GLU A 5 -16.77 3.29 15.50
C GLU A 5 -16.83 1.76 15.28
N LEU A 6 -17.94 1.24 14.73
CA LEU A 6 -18.20 -0.18 14.67
C LEU A 6 -17.59 -0.83 13.42
N VAL A 7 -16.66 -1.76 13.64
CA VAL A 7 -16.08 -2.60 12.59
C VAL A 7 -17.04 -3.74 12.27
N ILE A 8 -17.69 -3.67 11.11
CA ILE A 8 -18.66 -4.68 10.64
C ILE A 8 -17.93 -5.86 9.99
N HIS A 9 -16.83 -5.59 9.30
CA HIS A 9 -15.99 -6.58 8.66
C HIS A 9 -14.58 -6.02 8.44
N LYS A 10 -13.56 -6.79 8.81
CA LYS A 10 -12.14 -6.44 8.72
C LYS A 10 -11.36 -7.66 8.24
N SER A 11 -10.62 -7.49 7.16
CA SER A 11 -9.57 -8.42 6.71
C SER A 11 -8.26 -7.67 6.89
N VAL A 12 -7.33 -8.22 7.67
CA VAL A 12 -6.05 -7.59 8.01
C VAL A 12 -4.94 -8.44 7.43
N LEU A 13 -3.99 -7.81 6.76
CA LEU A 13 -2.73 -8.48 6.41
C LEU A 13 -1.88 -8.59 7.68
N SER A 14 -1.21 -9.72 7.90
CA SER A 14 -0.31 -9.84 9.05
C SER A 14 0.87 -8.88 8.89
N SER A 15 1.37 -8.34 10.00
CA SER A 15 2.53 -7.44 9.99
C SER A 15 3.75 -8.07 9.31
N GLU A 16 3.94 -9.38 9.50
CA GLU A 16 5.01 -10.17 8.89
C GLU A 16 4.92 -10.18 7.35
N ILE A 17 3.70 -10.33 6.79
CA ILE A 17 3.46 -10.27 5.34
C ILE A 17 3.69 -8.85 4.82
N VAL A 18 3.20 -7.83 5.53
CA VAL A 18 3.34 -6.43 5.13
C VAL A 18 4.81 -6.02 5.09
N HIS A 19 5.62 -6.46 6.07
CA HIS A 19 7.05 -6.18 6.09
C HIS A 19 7.79 -6.82 4.92
N ASP A 20 7.57 -8.12 4.68
CA ASP A 20 8.27 -8.83 3.60
C ASP A 20 7.92 -8.26 2.21
N ILE A 21 6.64 -7.89 1.97
CA ILE A 21 6.24 -7.21 0.73
C ILE A 21 6.91 -5.83 0.59
N SER A 22 7.00 -5.08 1.68
CA SER A 22 7.57 -3.73 1.67
C SER A 22 9.07 -3.75 1.37
N GLU A 23 9.82 -4.64 2.02
CA GLU A 23 11.26 -4.82 1.76
C GLU A 23 11.50 -5.28 0.33
N PHE A 24 10.66 -6.20 -0.18
CA PHE A 24 10.78 -6.69 -1.54
C PHE A 24 10.48 -5.61 -2.58
N ALA A 25 9.48 -4.76 -2.35
CA ALA A 25 9.18 -3.62 -3.22
C ALA A 25 10.30 -2.57 -3.22
N GLU A 26 10.90 -2.30 -2.05
CA GLU A 26 12.04 -1.38 -1.93
C GLU A 26 13.27 -1.87 -2.71
N LEU A 27 13.59 -3.17 -2.61
CA LEU A 27 14.69 -3.79 -3.34
C LEU A 27 14.57 -3.63 -4.87
N HIS A 28 13.34 -3.54 -5.38
CA HIS A 28 13.04 -3.48 -6.81
C HIS A 28 12.62 -2.08 -7.30
N GLY A 29 12.61 -1.07 -6.42
CA GLY A 29 12.26 0.30 -6.77
C GLY A 29 10.77 0.52 -7.06
N HIS A 30 9.89 -0.21 -6.38
CA HIS A 30 8.44 -0.13 -6.56
C HIS A 30 7.74 0.62 -5.42
N GLY A 31 6.69 1.37 -5.77
CA GLY A 31 5.86 2.11 -4.81
C GLY A 31 4.75 1.23 -4.23
N VAL A 32 4.55 1.32 -2.91
CA VAL A 32 3.48 0.64 -2.17
C VAL A 32 2.75 1.66 -1.32
N SER A 33 1.42 1.61 -1.31
CA SER A 33 0.58 2.38 -0.38
C SER A 33 -0.07 1.48 0.67
N TYR A 34 -0.27 2.06 1.86
CA TYR A 34 -0.81 1.40 3.03
C TYR A 34 -2.07 2.13 3.49
N PHE A 35 -3.15 1.39 3.62
CA PHE A 35 -4.41 1.91 4.13
C PHE A 35 -4.62 1.39 5.55
N THR A 36 -4.37 2.27 6.53
CA THR A 36 -4.69 2.08 7.95
C THR A 36 -5.99 2.84 8.26
N GLU A 37 -6.28 3.21 9.51
CA GLU A 37 -7.30 4.25 9.77
C GLU A 37 -6.90 5.62 9.19
N GLY A 38 -5.62 5.82 8.83
CA GLY A 38 -5.13 6.87 7.94
C GLY A 38 -4.48 6.34 6.65
N PHE A 39 -4.39 7.17 5.61
CA PHE A 39 -3.70 6.82 4.36
C PHE A 39 -2.24 7.26 4.41
N THR A 40 -1.30 6.31 4.27
CA THR A 40 0.15 6.58 4.30
C THR A 40 0.85 5.82 3.17
N MET A 41 2.02 6.29 2.74
CA MET A 41 2.81 5.64 1.67
C MET A 41 4.21 5.28 2.18
N ASN A 42 5.05 4.66 1.36
CA ASN A 42 6.41 4.28 1.77
C ASN A 42 7.48 5.37 1.55
N GLY A 43 7.08 6.53 1.01
CA GLY A 43 7.96 7.67 0.73
C GLY A 43 8.75 7.56 -0.57
N ILE A 44 8.58 6.49 -1.35
CA ILE A 44 9.22 6.34 -2.66
C ILE A 44 8.36 7.02 -3.72
N ALA A 45 9.01 7.77 -4.62
CA ALA A 45 8.34 8.47 -5.73
C ALA A 45 7.42 9.64 -5.29
N SER A 46 7.74 10.28 -4.17
CA SER A 46 7.06 11.51 -3.70
C SER A 46 7.00 12.61 -4.76
N ASP A 47 7.99 12.65 -5.64
CA ASP A 47 8.15 13.68 -6.66
C ASP A 47 7.74 13.19 -8.07
N ASN A 48 7.15 11.99 -8.18
CA ASN A 48 6.77 11.40 -9.46
C ASN A 48 5.35 11.84 -9.87
N GLU A 49 5.26 12.63 -10.94
CA GLU A 49 3.99 13.19 -11.44
C GLU A 49 2.94 12.13 -11.77
N ARG A 50 3.32 10.96 -12.29
CA ARG A 50 2.33 9.90 -12.60
C ARG A 50 1.73 9.30 -11.34
N VAL A 51 2.57 9.12 -10.31
CA VAL A 51 2.11 8.61 -9.01
C VAL A 51 1.17 9.63 -8.37
N MET A 52 1.54 10.91 -8.40
CA MET A 52 0.70 12.01 -7.93
C MET A 52 -0.65 12.11 -8.66
N GLN A 53 -0.63 11.96 -9.99
CA GLN A 53 -1.86 11.97 -10.79
C GLN A 53 -2.77 10.80 -10.44
N ALA A 54 -2.24 9.58 -10.33
CA ALA A 54 -3.03 8.41 -9.97
C ALA A 54 -3.64 8.53 -8.55
N LEU A 55 -2.89 9.10 -7.60
CA LEU A 55 -3.37 9.40 -6.24
C LEU A 55 -4.49 10.44 -6.26
N SER A 56 -4.33 11.52 -7.03
CA SER A 56 -5.38 12.54 -7.19
C SER A 56 -6.64 11.96 -7.82
N GLU A 57 -6.52 11.17 -8.87
CA GLU A 57 -7.67 10.61 -9.59
C GLU A 57 -8.42 9.54 -8.77
N THR A 58 -7.69 8.74 -8.00
CA THR A 58 -8.27 7.61 -7.24
C THR A 58 -8.77 8.03 -5.86
N LEU A 59 -8.09 8.98 -5.21
CA LEU A 59 -8.29 9.30 -3.78
C LEU A 59 -8.54 10.79 -3.53
N ASN A 60 -8.52 11.65 -4.57
CA ASN A 60 -8.69 13.10 -4.48
C ASN A 60 -7.66 13.78 -3.56
N LEU A 61 -6.43 13.28 -3.56
CA LEU A 61 -5.32 13.79 -2.77
C LEU A 61 -4.51 14.81 -3.58
N GLY A 62 -4.24 15.97 -2.98
CA GLY A 62 -3.44 17.04 -3.61
C GLY A 62 -1.92 16.92 -3.39
N GLU A 63 -1.49 16.04 -2.47
CA GLU A 63 -0.09 15.86 -2.08
C GLU A 63 0.23 14.39 -1.82
N TYR A 64 1.50 14.01 -1.95
CA TYR A 64 1.96 12.65 -1.67
C TYR A 64 1.81 12.38 -0.16
N PRO A 65 1.16 11.28 0.26
CA PRO A 65 0.98 10.94 1.66
C PRO A 65 2.30 10.78 2.41
N GLU A 66 2.32 11.12 3.69
CA GLU A 66 3.51 10.91 4.53
C GLU A 66 3.97 9.45 4.50
N LYS A 67 5.29 9.27 4.61
CA LYS A 67 5.87 7.94 4.80
C LYS A 67 5.33 7.34 6.10
N SER A 68 4.76 6.13 6.03
CA SER A 68 4.40 5.40 7.25
C SER A 68 5.65 5.22 8.11
N LYS A 69 5.56 5.66 9.37
CA LYS A 69 6.67 5.60 10.34
C LYS A 69 6.73 4.25 11.04
N ASP A 70 5.63 3.50 11.03
CA ASP A 70 5.50 2.23 11.75
C ASP A 70 4.57 1.28 10.98
N LEU A 71 5.15 0.19 10.44
CA LEU A 71 4.41 -0.87 9.76
C LEU A 71 3.88 -1.94 10.74
N SER A 72 4.04 -1.75 12.05
CA SER A 72 3.47 -2.63 13.07
C SER A 72 1.98 -2.38 13.32
N GLU A 73 1.44 -1.27 12.81
CA GLU A 73 0.00 -0.98 12.86
C GLU A 73 -0.81 -1.93 11.96
N GLU A 74 -2.10 -2.11 12.28
CA GLU A 74 -2.98 -2.97 11.49
C GLU A 74 -3.32 -2.33 10.14
N ILE A 75 -2.92 -3.01 9.06
CA ILE A 75 -3.10 -2.55 7.67
C ILE A 75 -4.33 -3.25 7.09
N TYR A 76 -5.31 -2.44 6.68
CA TYR A 76 -6.61 -2.92 6.17
C TYR A 76 -6.62 -3.13 4.65
N CYS A 77 -5.76 -2.42 3.92
CA CYS A 77 -5.58 -2.59 2.49
C CYS A 77 -4.14 -2.20 2.11
N LEU A 78 -3.60 -2.90 1.11
CA LEU A 78 -2.29 -2.63 0.54
C LEU A 78 -2.47 -2.54 -0.97
N CYS A 79 -1.95 -1.48 -1.59
CA CYS A 79 -1.95 -1.34 -3.04
C CYS A 79 -0.53 -1.22 -3.57
N LEU A 80 -0.21 -2.10 -4.52
CA LEU A 80 1.05 -2.12 -5.24
C LEU A 80 0.86 -1.41 -6.58
N TYR A 81 1.66 -0.38 -6.85
CA TYR A 81 1.60 0.36 -8.12
C TYR A 81 2.73 -0.08 -9.04
N VAL A 82 2.47 -1.15 -9.79
CA VAL A 82 3.40 -1.74 -10.77
C VAL A 82 2.66 -2.08 -12.05
N ASP A 83 3.38 -2.23 -13.16
CA ASP A 83 2.77 -2.71 -14.40
C ASP A 83 2.43 -4.21 -14.31
N GLU A 84 1.61 -4.68 -15.25
CA GLU A 84 1.09 -6.05 -15.28
C GLU A 84 2.22 -7.11 -15.32
N ILE A 85 3.31 -6.81 -16.03
CA ILE A 85 4.46 -7.72 -16.18
C ILE A 85 5.21 -7.84 -14.85
N GLU A 86 5.45 -6.71 -14.20
CA GLU A 86 6.16 -6.65 -12.92
C GLU A 86 5.31 -7.17 -11.74
N SER A 87 3.98 -7.06 -11.84
CA SER A 87 3.05 -7.60 -10.83
C SER A 87 3.19 -9.11 -10.62
N GLN A 88 3.57 -9.83 -11.69
CA GLN A 88 3.66 -11.29 -11.68
C GLN A 88 4.68 -11.80 -10.65
N LYS A 89 5.76 -11.06 -10.40
CA LYS A 89 6.79 -11.39 -9.39
C LYS A 89 6.21 -11.44 -7.98
N PHE A 90 5.25 -10.55 -7.69
CA PHE A 90 4.60 -10.49 -6.39
C PHE A 90 3.53 -11.57 -6.25
N ILE A 91 2.78 -11.85 -7.32
CA ILE A 91 1.78 -12.93 -7.33
C ILE A 91 2.46 -14.29 -7.11
N GLU A 92 3.59 -14.55 -7.78
CA GLU A 92 4.34 -15.80 -7.62
C GLU A 92 4.98 -15.94 -6.23
N LYS A 93 5.52 -14.85 -5.68
CA LYS A 93 6.14 -14.85 -4.35
C LYS A 93 5.10 -14.95 -3.24
N TYR A 94 3.92 -14.36 -3.42
CA TYR A 94 2.87 -14.24 -2.41
C TYR A 94 1.53 -14.79 -2.93
N PRO A 95 1.42 -16.12 -3.14
CA PRO A 95 0.21 -16.72 -3.70
C PRO A 95 -1.03 -16.54 -2.82
N ILE A 96 -0.85 -16.20 -1.53
CA ILE A 96 -1.95 -15.95 -0.58
C ILE A 96 -2.69 -14.63 -0.82
N LEU A 97 -2.17 -13.75 -1.67
CA LEU A 97 -2.76 -12.44 -2.00
C LEU A 97 -3.76 -12.51 -3.17
N THR A 98 -3.99 -13.72 -3.70
CA THR A 98 -4.95 -14.08 -4.77
C THR A 98 -5.87 -15.20 -4.30
#